data_AF-A0A7C0VS09-F1
#
_entry.id   AF-A0A7C0VS09-F1
#
_cell.length_a   1.000
_cell.length_b   1.000
_cell.length_c   1.000
_cell.angle_alpha   90.00
_cell.angle_beta   90.00
_cell.angle_gamma   90.00
#
_symmetry.space_group_name_H-M   'P 1'
#
loop_
_entity.id
_entity.type
_entity.pdbx_description
1 polymer ?
#
loop_
_entity_poly.entity_id
_entity_poly.type
_entity_poly.pdbx_seq_one_letter_code
_entity_poly.pdbx_strand_id
1 'polypeptide(L)'
;MSPRYRRPKARKYGKYALSPSERAAVYYKGRPIKLRDIIPYFLPAISLILAHFVFTSDLGVFLTIAALIPIYAVMRYDARIIGGYAIGMLIVAAIILGVYNNEDAANLAAIYAYWLLVDTVVCEIIEYIREGRSKGEEGRAPG
;
A
#
# COMPACT_ATOMS: atom_id res chain seq x y z
N MET A 1 45.77 21.48 9.88
CA MET A 1 46.16 20.64 8.72
C MET A 1 44.96 19.76 8.37
N SER A 2 44.08 20.22 7.48
CA SER A 2 42.84 19.50 7.12
C SER A 2 43.08 18.57 5.92
N PRO A 3 42.57 17.33 5.92
CA PRO A 3 42.69 16.45 4.77
C PRO A 3 41.82 16.99 3.63
N ARG A 4 42.47 17.46 2.56
CA ARG A 4 41.79 17.80 1.29
C ARG A 4 41.15 16.54 0.72
N TYR A 5 39.82 16.47 0.76
CA TYR A 5 39.04 15.41 0.12
C TYR A 5 39.27 15.46 -1.39
N ARG A 6 40.07 14.52 -1.90
CA ARG A 6 40.45 14.44 -3.32
C ARG A 6 39.26 13.87 -4.10
N ARG A 7 38.57 14.68 -4.89
CA ARG A 7 37.52 14.20 -5.80
C ARG A 7 38.09 13.09 -6.72
N PRO A 8 37.50 11.89 -6.76
CA PRO A 8 37.95 10.87 -7.70
C PRO A 8 37.64 11.34 -9.12
N LYS A 9 38.68 11.41 -9.96
CA LYS A 9 38.57 11.71 -11.39
C LYS A 9 37.59 10.72 -12.02
N ALA A 10 36.59 11.25 -12.73
CA ALA A 10 35.66 10.46 -13.53
C ALA A 10 36.46 9.58 -14.51
N ARG A 11 36.62 8.30 -14.16
CA ARG A 11 37.23 7.32 -15.04
C ARG A 11 36.20 6.91 -16.08
N LYS A 12 36.58 7.19 -17.32
CA LYS A 12 35.85 7.01 -18.57
C LYS A 12 35.82 5.53 -18.98
N TYR A 13 35.31 4.64 -18.12
CA TYR A 13 35.26 3.19 -18.39
C TYR A 13 33.88 2.60 -18.05
N GLY A 14 33.19 2.17 -19.12
CA GLY A 14 32.26 1.04 -19.14
C GLY A 14 31.00 1.13 -18.26
N LYS A 15 29.83 1.06 -18.91
CA LYS A 15 28.49 0.91 -18.29
C LYS A 15 28.31 -0.30 -17.34
N TYR A 16 29.37 -1.02 -16.97
CA TYR A 16 29.32 -2.25 -16.16
C TYR A 16 30.32 -2.31 -15.00
N ALA A 17 31.16 -1.29 -14.77
CA ALA A 17 32.23 -1.34 -13.77
C ALA A 17 31.88 -0.69 -12.41
N LEU A 18 30.61 -0.69 -11.98
CA LEU A 18 30.26 -0.28 -10.62
C LEU A 18 30.43 -1.46 -9.67
N SER A 19 31.20 -1.26 -8.60
CA SER A 19 31.28 -2.19 -7.47
C SER A 19 29.90 -2.39 -6.82
N PRO A 20 29.64 -3.53 -6.12
CA PRO A 20 28.33 -3.80 -5.50
C PRO A 20 27.84 -2.65 -4.60
N SER A 21 28.74 -1.99 -3.88
CA SER A 21 28.44 -0.82 -3.04
C SER A 21 28.08 0.43 -3.83
N GLU A 22 28.72 0.67 -4.98
CA GLU A 22 28.40 1.82 -5.84
C GLU A 22 27.09 1.61 -6.60
N ARG A 23 26.76 0.36 -6.97
CA ARG A 23 25.45 0.02 -7.54
C ARG A 23 24.33 0.27 -6.53
N ALA A 24 24.51 -0.12 -5.28
CA ALA A 24 23.57 0.15 -4.21
C ALA A 24 23.35 1.66 -4.01
N ALA A 25 24.41 2.46 -4.05
CA ALA A 25 24.32 3.92 -3.93
C ALA A 25 23.60 4.60 -5.11
N VAL A 26 23.71 4.05 -6.33
CA VAL A 26 22.97 4.56 -7.51
C VAL A 26 21.51 4.16 -7.47
N TYR A 27 21.19 2.94 -7.01
CA TYR A 27 19.80 2.49 -6.82
C TYR A 27 19.08 3.22 -5.68
N TYR A 28 19.78 3.53 -4.58
CA TYR A 28 19.25 4.31 -3.46
C TYR A 28 19.33 5.82 -3.65
N LYS A 29 19.81 6.30 -4.82
CA LYS A 29 19.85 7.72 -5.12
C LYS A 29 18.43 8.26 -5.14
N GLY A 30 18.04 8.86 -4.02
CA GLY A 30 16.67 9.17 -3.66
C GLY A 30 15.93 9.85 -4.81
N ARG A 31 14.98 9.12 -5.41
CA ARG A 31 13.94 9.77 -6.18
C ARG A 31 13.16 10.65 -5.20
N PRO A 32 12.92 11.93 -5.49
CA PRO A 32 12.12 12.77 -4.62
C PRO A 32 10.75 12.09 -4.46
N ILE A 33 10.37 11.77 -3.23
CA ILE A 33 9.08 11.14 -2.92
C ILE A 33 8.00 12.09 -3.43
N LYS A 34 7.21 11.64 -4.41
CA LYS A 34 6.13 12.47 -4.95
C LYS A 34 4.90 12.27 -4.08
N LEU A 35 4.11 13.32 -3.91
CA LEU A 35 2.88 13.27 -3.12
C LEU A 35 1.95 12.12 -3.55
N ARG A 36 1.89 11.83 -4.86
CA ARG A 36 1.11 10.72 -5.43
C ARG A 36 1.46 9.35 -4.86
N ASP A 37 2.72 9.14 -4.46
CA ASP A 37 3.18 7.86 -3.93
C ASP A 37 2.74 7.68 -2.46
N ILE A 38 2.37 8.78 -1.79
CA ILE A 38 1.99 8.83 -0.37
C ILE A 38 0.46 8.72 -0.19
N ILE A 39 -0.30 9.31 -1.11
CA ILE A 39 -1.78 9.33 -1.11
C ILE A 39 -2.43 7.96 -0.78
N PRO A 40 -2.03 6.82 -1.38
CA PRO A 40 -2.71 5.55 -1.11
C PRO A 40 -2.61 5.10 0.34
N TYR A 41 -1.59 5.50 1.10
CA TYR A 41 -1.48 5.12 2.52
C TYR A 41 -2.49 5.86 3.40
N PHE A 42 -2.87 7.10 3.03
CA PHE A 42 -3.80 7.89 3.83
C PHE A 42 -5.26 7.54 3.59
N LEU A 43 -5.60 6.98 2.42
CA LEU A 43 -6.97 6.64 2.04
C LEU A 43 -7.66 5.66 3.00
N PRO A 44 -7.07 4.50 3.35
CA PRO A 44 -7.66 3.58 4.32
C PRO A 44 -7.77 4.19 5.71
N ALA A 45 -6.76 4.97 6.14
CA ALA A 45 -6.79 5.65 7.42
C ALA A 45 -7.95 6.65 7.52
N ILE A 46 -8.16 7.48 6.48
CA ILE A 46 -9.26 8.44 6.43
C ILE A 46 -10.61 7.70 6.40
N SER A 47 -10.72 6.61 5.63
CA SER A 47 -11.94 5.79 5.57
C SER A 47 -12.29 5.21 6.94
N LEU A 48 -11.31 4.69 7.69
CA LEU A 48 -11.52 4.20 9.06
C LEU A 48 -11.97 5.30 10.02
N ILE A 49 -11.35 6.49 9.95
CA ILE A 49 -11.72 7.64 10.77
C ILE A 49 -13.17 8.06 10.47
N LEU A 50 -13.54 8.16 9.19
CA LEU A 50 -14.90 8.49 8.77
C LEU A 50 -15.90 7.41 9.24
N ALA A 51 -15.56 6.15 9.04
CA ALA A 51 -16.39 5.03 9.47
C ALA A 51 -16.64 5.03 10.98
N HIS A 52 -15.66 5.44 11.79
CA HIS A 52 -15.81 5.48 13.24
C HIS A 52 -16.53 6.73 13.78
N PHE A 53 -16.22 7.91 13.24
CA PHE A 53 -16.70 9.19 13.79
C PHE A 53 -17.94 9.76 13.09
N VAL A 54 -18.17 9.41 11.83
CA VAL A 54 -19.26 9.99 11.04
C VAL A 54 -20.44 9.03 10.94
N PHE A 55 -20.19 7.74 10.83
CA PHE A 55 -21.22 6.74 10.63
C PHE A 55 -21.44 5.89 11.88
N THR A 56 -22.64 5.97 12.45
CA THR A 56 -23.08 5.12 13.57
C THR A 56 -23.81 3.86 13.11
N SER A 57 -24.12 3.73 11.82
CA SER A 57 -24.80 2.56 11.26
C SER A 57 -23.82 1.63 10.53
N ASP A 58 -24.04 0.32 10.66
CA ASP A 58 -23.23 -0.71 10.01
C ASP A 58 -23.20 -0.54 8.48
N LEU A 59 -24.31 -0.10 7.89
CA LEU A 59 -24.40 0.19 6.46
C LEU A 59 -23.51 1.38 6.06
N GLY A 60 -23.44 2.41 6.89
CA GLY A 60 -22.58 3.58 6.64
C GLY A 60 -21.09 3.22 6.71
N VAL A 61 -20.72 2.40 7.69
CA VAL A 61 -19.36 1.83 7.82
C VAL A 61 -19.00 1.02 6.58
N PHE A 62 -19.88 0.10 6.18
CA PHE A 62 -19.69 -0.73 4.99
C PHE A 62 -19.47 0.12 3.73
N LEU A 63 -20.37 1.07 3.46
CA LEU A 63 -20.29 1.90 2.25
C LEU A 63 -19.03 2.77 2.22
N THR A 64 -18.59 3.27 3.38
CA THR A 64 -17.39 4.12 3.49
C THR A 64 -16.11 3.34 3.23
N ILE A 65 -16.04 2.10 3.71
CA ILE A 65 -14.91 1.21 3.44
C ILE A 65 -14.97 0.77 1.98
N ALA A 66 -16.09 0.22 1.51
CA ALA A 66 -16.29 -0.27 0.14
C ALA A 66 -16.04 0.79 -0.95
N ALA A 67 -16.16 2.08 -0.63
CA ALA A 67 -15.79 3.16 -1.53
C ALA A 67 -14.29 3.16 -1.91
N LEU A 68 -13.42 2.47 -1.15
CA LEU A 68 -12.02 2.28 -1.49
C LEU A 68 -11.86 1.43 -2.76
N ILE A 69 -12.75 0.45 -3.00
CA ILE A 69 -12.67 -0.45 -4.17
C ILE A 69 -12.60 0.33 -5.50
N PRO A 70 -13.57 1.20 -5.86
CA PRO A 70 -13.48 1.94 -7.12
C PRO A 70 -12.28 2.88 -7.17
N ILE A 71 -11.88 3.48 -6.04
CA ILE A 71 -10.72 4.38 -5.98
C ILE A 71 -9.43 3.62 -6.32
N TYR A 72 -9.19 2.48 -5.67
CA TYR A 72 -8.00 1.66 -5.88
C TYR A 72 -8.00 1.02 -7.26
N ALA A 73 -9.16 0.55 -7.73
CA ALA A 73 -9.32 -0.05 -9.05
C ALA A 73 -8.98 0.95 -10.18
N VAL A 74 -9.49 2.18 -10.11
CA VAL A 74 -9.27 3.22 -11.14
C VAL A 74 -7.85 3.79 -11.06
N MET A 75 -7.37 4.11 -9.87
CA MET A 75 -6.04 4.72 -9.68
C MET A 75 -4.89 3.72 -9.78
N ARG A 76 -5.20 2.41 -9.85
CA ARG A 76 -4.24 1.31 -9.89
C ARG A 76 -3.28 1.31 -8.69
N TYR A 77 -3.82 1.58 -7.51
CA TYR A 77 -3.06 1.49 -6.27
C TYR A 77 -2.90 0.03 -5.83
N ASP A 78 -1.81 -0.25 -5.13
CA ASP A 78 -1.51 -1.58 -4.60
C ASP A 78 -2.53 -1.93 -3.49
N ALA A 79 -3.36 -2.95 -3.76
CA ALA A 79 -4.39 -3.45 -2.85
C ALA A 79 -3.81 -3.96 -1.52
N ARG A 80 -2.53 -4.39 -1.50
CA ARG A 80 -1.84 -4.87 -0.30
C ARG A 80 -1.75 -3.81 0.78
N ILE A 81 -1.86 -2.53 0.43
CA ILE A 81 -1.93 -1.43 1.40
C ILE A 81 -3.19 -1.59 2.27
N ILE A 82 -4.35 -1.84 1.65
CA ILE A 82 -5.61 -2.09 2.39
C ILE A 82 -5.44 -3.34 3.26
N GLY A 83 -4.84 -4.40 2.71
CA GLY A 83 -4.58 -5.64 3.45
C GLY A 83 -3.69 -5.43 4.67
N GLY A 84 -2.67 -4.56 4.55
CA GLY A 84 -1.81 -4.16 5.67
C GLY A 84 -2.59 -3.47 6.80
N TYR A 85 -3.52 -2.58 6.46
CA TYR A 85 -4.42 -1.96 7.44
C TYR A 85 -5.33 -2.99 8.10
N ALA A 86 -5.85 -3.95 7.33
CA ALA A 86 -6.71 -5.00 7.86
C ALA A 86 -5.99 -5.86 8.91
N ILE A 87 -4.75 -6.29 8.60
CA ILE A 87 -3.90 -7.02 9.54
C ILE A 87 -3.59 -6.15 10.77
N GLY A 88 -3.29 -4.87 10.58
CA GLY A 88 -3.08 -3.92 11.68
C GLY A 88 -4.28 -3.84 12.61
N MET A 89 -5.50 -3.79 12.06
CA MET A 89 -6.74 -3.76 12.84
C MET A 89 -6.98 -5.07 13.61
N LEU A 90 -6.60 -6.23 13.06
CA LEU A 90 -6.66 -7.50 13.80
C LEU A 90 -5.70 -7.52 14.99
N ILE A 91 -4.49 -6.97 14.83
CA ILE A 91 -3.52 -6.84 15.93
C ILE A 91 -4.09 -5.91 17.01
N VAL A 92 -4.68 -4.78 16.60
CA VAL A 92 -5.36 -3.86 17.53
C VAL A 92 -6.49 -4.57 18.27
N ALA A 93 -7.34 -5.32 17.57
CA ALA A 93 -8.43 -6.09 18.17
C ALA A 93 -7.89 -7.10 19.21
N ALA A 94 -6.83 -7.83 18.88
CA ALA A 94 -6.19 -8.78 19.78
C ALA A 94 -5.61 -8.10 21.03
N ILE A 95 -5.01 -6.91 20.90
CA ILE A 95 -4.50 -6.13 22.03
C ILE A 95 -5.65 -5.63 22.92
N ILE A 96 -6.72 -5.09 22.31
CA ILE A 96 -7.89 -4.60 23.06
C ILE A 96 -8.52 -5.74 23.88
N LEU A 97 -8.70 -6.90 23.25
CA LEU A 97 -9.26 -8.06 23.94
C LEU A 97 -8.31 -8.60 25.01
N GLY A 98 -7.05 -8.84 24.65
CA GLY A 98 -6.10 -9.54 25.52
C GLY A 98 -5.52 -8.71 26.66
N VAL A 99 -5.36 -7.40 26.47
CA VAL A 99 -4.76 -6.51 27.49
C VAL A 99 -5.82 -5.73 28.25
N TYR A 100 -6.84 -5.22 27.55
CA TYR A 100 -7.84 -4.33 28.13
C TYR A 100 -9.15 -5.04 28.48
N ASN A 101 -9.32 -6.30 28.06
CA ASN A 101 -10.52 -7.12 28.28
C ASN A 101 -11.83 -6.41 27.88
N ASN A 102 -11.75 -5.59 26.82
CA ASN A 102 -12.90 -4.85 26.30
C ASN A 102 -13.42 -5.54 25.04
N GLU A 103 -14.41 -6.41 25.22
CA GLU A 103 -14.99 -7.23 24.14
C GLU A 103 -15.65 -6.37 23.06
N ASP A 104 -16.38 -5.33 23.43
CA ASP A 104 -17.12 -4.47 22.50
C ASP A 104 -16.16 -3.74 21.54
N ALA A 105 -15.12 -3.13 22.09
CA ALA A 105 -14.12 -2.40 21.29
C ALA A 105 -13.28 -3.36 20.44
N ALA A 106 -12.97 -4.56 20.94
CA ALA A 106 -12.26 -5.57 20.17
C ALA A 106 -13.11 -6.09 19.01
N ASN A 107 -14.40 -6.34 19.23
CA ASN A 107 -15.33 -6.76 18.21
C ASN A 107 -15.49 -5.69 17.12
N LEU A 108 -15.59 -4.42 17.51
CA LEU A 108 -15.64 -3.30 16.56
C LEU A 108 -14.37 -3.23 15.69
N ALA A 109 -13.19 -3.37 16.30
CA ALA A 109 -11.93 -3.40 15.56
C ALA A 109 -11.86 -4.61 14.60
N ALA A 110 -12.37 -5.77 15.01
CA ALA A 110 -12.46 -6.96 14.16
C ALA A 110 -13.44 -6.77 12.98
N ILE A 111 -14.55 -6.06 13.17
CA ILE A 111 -15.49 -5.71 12.10
C ILE A 111 -14.81 -4.80 11.07
N TYR A 112 -14.05 -3.79 11.51
CA TYR A 112 -13.29 -2.95 10.58
C TYR A 112 -12.24 -3.75 9.80
N ALA A 113 -11.54 -4.66 10.47
CA ALA A 113 -10.59 -5.56 9.81
C ALA A 113 -11.28 -6.45 8.76
N TYR A 114 -12.45 -7.00 9.09
CA TYR A 114 -13.24 -7.82 8.18
C TYR A 114 -13.57 -7.08 6.89
N TRP A 115 -14.10 -5.85 6.98
CA TRP A 115 -14.45 -5.08 5.79
C TRP A 115 -13.23 -4.70 4.95
N LEU A 116 -12.12 -4.33 5.58
CA LEU A 116 -10.87 -4.06 4.86
C LEU A 116 -10.32 -5.30 4.17
N LEU A 117 -10.45 -6.49 4.76
CA LEU A 117 -10.04 -7.75 4.11
C LEU A 117 -10.88 -8.03 2.87
N VAL A 118 -12.21 -7.84 2.97
CA VAL A 118 -13.11 -8.00 1.82
C VAL A 118 -12.68 -7.09 0.67
N ASP A 119 -12.46 -5.80 0.96
CA ASP A 119 -12.01 -4.83 -0.03
C ASP A 119 -10.65 -5.19 -0.65
N THR A 120 -9.72 -5.69 0.18
CA THR A 120 -8.41 -6.14 -0.28
C THR A 120 -8.55 -7.26 -1.30
N VAL A 121 -9.32 -8.30 -0.99
CA VAL A 121 -9.54 -9.44 -1.88
C VAL A 121 -10.25 -9.00 -3.16
N VAL A 122 -11.25 -8.14 -3.06
CA VAL A 122 -11.95 -7.62 -4.25
C VAL A 122 -11.00 -6.83 -5.16
N CYS A 123 -10.16 -5.98 -4.59
CA CYS A 123 -9.17 -5.22 -5.35
C CYS A 123 -8.12 -6.14 -6.01
N GLU A 124 -7.64 -7.17 -5.30
CA GLU A 124 -6.71 -8.16 -5.85
C GLU A 124 -7.35 -8.95 -7.00
N ILE A 125 -8.63 -9.31 -6.89
CA ILE A 125 -9.37 -9.98 -7.98
C ILE A 125 -9.47 -9.06 -9.21
N ILE A 126 -9.80 -7.78 -9.00
CA ILE A 126 -9.89 -6.80 -10.10
C ILE A 126 -8.54 -6.67 -10.80
N GLU A 127 -7.45 -6.58 -10.03
CA GLU A 127 -6.11 -6.52 -10.56
C GLU A 127 -5.74 -7.79 -11.34
N TYR A 128 -6.03 -8.96 -10.79
CA TYR A 128 -5.81 -10.25 -11.44
C TYR A 128 -6.54 -10.37 -12.79
N ILE A 129 -7.83 -10.01 -12.84
CA ILE A 129 -8.63 -10.02 -14.07
C ILE A 129 -8.04 -9.05 -15.11
N ARG A 130 -7.61 -7.87 -14.66
CA ARG A 130 -7.03 -6.84 -15.53
C ARG A 130 -5.71 -7.32 -16.14
N GLU A 131 -4.83 -7.93 -15.36
CA GLU A 131 -3.57 -8.51 -15.86
C GLU A 131 -3.81 -9.64 -16.85
N GLY A 132 -4.82 -10.48 -16.62
CA GLY A 132 -5.24 -11.52 -17.54
C GLY A 132 -5.66 -10.98 -18.91
N ARG A 133 -6.35 -9.84 -18.96
CA ARG A 133 -6.74 -9.18 -20.22
C ARG A 133 -5.55 -8.62 -20.99
N SER A 134 -4.60 -7.96 -20.32
CA SER A 134 -3.43 -7.37 -20.99
C SER A 134 -2.54 -8.44 -21.65
N LYS A 135 -2.37 -9.59 -21.01
CA LYS A 135 -1.61 -10.71 -21.60
C LYS A 135 -2.32 -11.35 -22.81
N GLY A 136 -3.66 -11.35 -22.82
CA GLY A 136 -4.45 -11.84 -23.95
C GLY A 136 -4.42 -10.91 -25.18
N GLU A 137 -4.19 -9.61 -24.99
CA GLU A 137 -4.05 -8.63 -26.07
C GLU A 137 -2.64 -8.67 -26.71
N GLU A 138 -1.58 -8.88 -25.93
CA GLU A 138 -0.20 -9.06 -26.44
C GLU A 138 -0.04 -10.34 -27.27
N GLY A 139 -0.75 -11.42 -26.93
CA GLY A 139 -0.75 -12.67 -27.70
C GLY A 139 -1.55 -12.62 -29.01
N ARG A 140 -2.23 -11.50 -29.30
CA ARG A 140 -3.11 -11.32 -30.48
C ARG A 140 -2.59 -10.29 -31.48
N ALA A 141 -1.39 -9.74 -31.26
CA ALA A 141 -0.74 -8.88 -32.24
C ALA A 141 -0.46 -9.68 -33.53
N PRO A 142 -0.98 -9.26 -34.70
CA PRO A 142 -0.68 -9.93 -35.96
C PRO A 142 0.80 -9.75 -36.29
N GLY A 143 1.50 -10.86 -36.49
CA GLY A 143 2.81 -10.90 -37.15
C GLY A 143 2.70 -10.63 -38.65
#